data_AF-A0A534U5U5-F1
#
_entry.id   AF-A0A534U5U5-F1
#
_cell.length_a   1.000
_cell.length_b   1.000
_cell.length_c   1.000
_cell.angle_alpha   90.00
_cell.angle_beta   90.00
_cell.angle_gamma   90.00
#
_symmetry.space_group_name_H-M   'P 1'
#
loop_
_entity.id
_entity.type
_entity.pdbx_description
1 polymer ?
#
loop_
_entity_poly.entity_id
_entity_poly.type
_entity_poly.pdbx_seq_one_letter_code
_entity_poly.pdbx_strand_id
1 'polypeptide(L)'
;PWDGTRVPGGSSGGSGAAVAARECHAALGTDTGGSIRLPAAFCGVAGLKPTYGRVSRCGVIAYASSLDQVGPIARNVADVAVMLEAIAG
;
A
#
# COMPACT_ATOMS: atom_id res chain seq x y z
N PRO A 1 -9.04 9.21 5.32
CA PRO A 1 -10.33 8.50 5.57
C PRO A 1 -11.38 9.28 6.38
N TRP A 2 -10.98 10.34 7.10
CA TRP A 2 -11.83 10.97 8.13
C TRP A 2 -12.86 11.95 7.58
N ASP A 3 -12.60 12.53 6.40
CA ASP A 3 -13.55 13.39 5.69
C ASP A 3 -14.33 12.53 4.69
N GLY A 4 -15.59 12.24 5.00
CA GLY A 4 -16.48 11.42 4.17
C GLY A 4 -16.87 12.05 2.83
N THR A 5 -16.54 13.32 2.60
CA THR A 5 -16.75 14.00 1.31
C THR A 5 -15.57 13.85 0.35
N ARG A 6 -14.46 13.26 0.81
CA ARG A 6 -13.21 13.10 0.04
C ARG A 6 -12.91 11.64 -0.26
N VAL A 7 -12.25 11.41 -1.38
CA VAL A 7 -11.77 10.08 -1.76
C VAL A 7 -10.57 9.66 -0.89
N PRO A 8 -10.41 8.36 -0.57
CA PRO A 8 -9.27 7.88 0.19
C PRO A 8 -7.97 7.79 -0.61
N GLY A 9 -7.98 8.16 -1.90
CA GLY A 9 -6.92 7.87 -2.86
C GLY A 9 -7.12 6.49 -3.50
N GLY A 10 -6.25 6.10 -4.43
CA GLY A 10 -6.39 4.82 -5.11
C GLY A 10 -5.17 4.41 -5.93
N SER A 11 -5.11 3.18 -6.42
CA SER A 11 -6.19 2.16 -6.34
C SER A 11 -6.28 1.41 -5.00
N SER A 12 -5.24 1.37 -4.15
CA SER A 12 -5.29 0.70 -2.83
C SER A 12 -6.00 1.54 -1.75
N GLY A 13 -7.09 2.22 -2.12
CA GLY A 13 -7.82 3.15 -1.26
C GLY A 13 -8.39 2.47 -0.01
N GLY A 14 -8.95 1.27 -0.15
CA GLY A 14 -9.44 0.46 0.97
C GLY A 14 -8.34 0.12 1.97
N SER A 15 -7.18 -0.35 1.49
CA SER A 15 -6.01 -0.65 2.33
C SER A 15 -5.53 0.59 3.10
N GLY A 16 -5.41 1.74 2.43
CA GLY A 16 -5.03 3.00 3.06
C GLY A 16 -6.03 3.46 4.13
N ALA A 17 -7.33 3.36 3.83
CA ALA A 17 -8.39 3.74 4.74
C ALA A 17 -8.48 2.81 5.96
N ALA A 18 -8.38 1.49 5.78
CA ALA A 18 -8.46 0.49 6.85
C ALA A 18 -7.32 0.64 7.87
N VAL A 19 -6.09 0.85 7.40
CA VAL A 19 -4.92 1.11 8.27
C VAL A 19 -5.12 2.41 9.06
N ALA A 20 -5.59 3.46 8.38
CA ALA A 20 -5.82 4.75 9.01
C ALA A 20 -6.96 4.69 10.05
N ALA A 21 -8.04 3.95 9.76
CA ALA A 21 -9.17 3.69 10.66
C ALA A 21 -8.85 2.69 11.79
N ARG A 22 -7.63 2.11 11.81
CA ARG A 22 -7.18 1.10 12.77
C ARG A 22 -7.97 -0.21 12.73
N GLU A 23 -8.53 -0.56 11.58
CA GLU A 23 -9.16 -1.86 11.34
C GLU A 23 -8.09 -2.96 11.20
N CYS A 24 -6.87 -2.59 10.79
CA CYS A 24 -5.70 -3.46 10.76
C CYS A 24 -4.41 -2.72 11.16
N HIS A 25 -3.36 -3.49 11.49
CA HIS A 25 -2.03 -2.95 11.80
C HIS A 25 -1.28 -2.49 10.55
N ALA A 26 -1.38 -3.28 9.48
CA ALA A 26 -0.81 -3.01 8.18
C ALA A 26 -1.66 -3.71 7.11
N ALA A 27 -1.50 -3.27 5.86
CA ALA A 27 -2.21 -3.82 4.71
C ALA A 27 -1.28 -3.92 3.49
N LEU A 28 -1.61 -4.82 2.57
CA LEU A 28 -0.98 -4.87 1.26
C LEU A 28 -1.66 -3.89 0.31
N GLY A 29 -0.85 -3.25 -0.53
CA GLY A 29 -1.31 -2.54 -1.72
C GLY A 29 -0.51 -2.96 -2.94
N THR A 30 -0.99 -2.55 -4.11
CA THR A 30 -0.22 -2.60 -5.36
C THR A 30 0.03 -1.18 -5.84
N ASP A 31 1.15 -0.94 -6.50
CA ASP A 31 1.50 0.36 -7.08
C ASP A 31 2.07 0.13 -8.47
N THR A 32 1.34 0.63 -9.47
CA THR A 32 1.80 0.72 -10.87
C THR A 32 2.07 2.17 -11.22
N GLY A 33 1.10 3.06 -10.94
CA GLY A 33 1.21 4.51 -11.19
C GLY A 33 1.24 5.39 -9.94
N GLY A 34 1.03 4.82 -8.74
CA GLY A 34 0.81 5.59 -7.51
C GLY A 34 -0.03 4.89 -6.46
N SER A 35 -0.49 3.67 -6.73
CA SER A 35 -1.59 3.05 -5.99
C SER A 35 -1.29 2.62 -4.55
N ILE A 36 -0.04 2.70 -4.07
CA ILE A 36 0.30 2.63 -2.63
C ILE A 36 0.49 4.04 -2.07
N ARG A 37 1.19 4.89 -2.81
CA ARG A 37 1.62 6.22 -2.36
C ARG A 37 0.46 7.22 -2.25
N LEU A 38 -0.48 7.20 -3.20
CA LEU A 38 -1.64 8.09 -3.22
C LEU A 38 -2.59 7.80 -2.04
N PRO A 39 -3.05 6.56 -1.79
CA PRO A 39 -3.83 6.26 -0.59
C PRO A 39 -3.12 6.60 0.71
N ALA A 40 -1.81 6.33 0.80
CA ALA A 40 -1.03 6.65 1.99
C ALA A 40 -1.03 8.16 2.29
N ALA A 41 -0.76 8.99 1.28
CA ALA A 41 -0.80 10.45 1.40
C ALA A 41 -2.20 10.97 1.76
N PHE A 42 -3.25 10.42 1.16
CA PHE A 42 -4.63 10.91 1.35
C PHE A 42 -5.22 10.46 2.68
N CYS A 43 -4.81 9.29 3.17
CA CYS A 43 -5.30 8.74 4.43
C CYS A 43 -4.41 9.07 5.65
N GLY A 44 -3.27 9.73 5.45
CA GLY A 44 -2.37 10.13 6.54
C GLY A 44 -1.63 8.95 7.16
N VAL A 45 -1.20 7.99 6.34
CA VAL A 45 -0.45 6.80 6.75
C VAL A 45 0.83 6.66 5.93
N ALA A 46 1.73 5.77 6.33
CA ALA A 46 2.94 5.45 5.58
C ALA A 46 2.65 4.35 4.54
N GLY A 47 3.20 4.50 3.34
CA GLY A 47 3.12 3.48 2.30
C GLY A 47 4.40 3.47 1.47
N LEU A 48 4.90 2.27 1.17
CA LEU A 48 6.14 2.10 0.41
C LEU A 48 5.86 1.34 -0.88
N LYS A 49 6.21 1.95 -2.00
CA LYS A 49 6.38 1.25 -3.28
C LYS A 49 7.81 0.70 -3.33
N PRO A 50 8.03 -0.61 -3.21
CA PRO A 50 9.38 -1.14 -3.23
C PRO A 50 9.98 -1.11 -4.65
N THR A 51 11.27 -1.44 -4.73
CA THR A 51 11.95 -1.71 -6.00
C THR A 51 11.24 -2.83 -6.75
N TYR A 52 11.12 -2.70 -8.07
CA TYR A 52 10.52 -3.75 -8.90
C TYR A 52 11.22 -5.10 -8.68
N GLY A 53 10.44 -6.15 -8.46
CA GLY A 53 10.94 -7.49 -8.17
C GLY A 53 11.36 -7.74 -6.71
N ARG A 54 11.28 -6.74 -5.81
CA ARG A 54 11.62 -6.94 -4.39
C ARG A 54 10.62 -7.82 -3.63
N VAL A 55 9.36 -7.81 -4.07
CA VAL A 55 8.27 -8.62 -3.52
C VAL A 55 7.69 -9.44 -4.68
N SER A 56 7.55 -10.74 -4.48
CA SER A 56 6.94 -11.63 -5.46
C SER A 56 5.54 -11.15 -5.86
N ARG A 57 5.21 -11.30 -7.14
CA ARG A 57 3.88 -11.00 -7.71
C ARG A 57 3.10 -12.27 -8.02
N CYS A 58 3.57 -13.43 -7.56
CA CYS A 58 2.83 -14.67 -7.70
C CYS A 58 1.46 -14.55 -7.00
N GLY A 59 0.39 -14.89 -7.71
CA GLY A 59 -0.98 -14.74 -7.20
C GLY A 59 -1.57 -13.33 -7.29
N VAL A 60 -0.84 -12.34 -7.81
CA VAL A 60 -1.35 -10.98 -8.02
C VAL A 60 -1.94 -10.86 -9.43
N ILE A 61 -3.14 -10.29 -9.54
CA ILE A 61 -3.73 -9.95 -10.84
C ILE A 61 -2.90 -8.84 -11.49
N ALA A 62 -2.37 -9.09 -12.68
CA ALA A 62 -1.54 -8.14 -13.41
C ALA A 62 -2.37 -6.97 -13.95
N TYR A 63 -1.86 -5.75 -13.77
CA TYR A 63 -2.39 -4.55 -14.42
C TYR A 63 -1.46 -4.10 -15.54
N ALA A 64 -0.22 -3.74 -15.20
CA ALA A 64 0.87 -3.58 -16.15
C ALA A 64 2.07 -4.36 -15.61
N SER A 65 2.18 -5.63 -16.01
CA SER A 65 3.07 -6.58 -15.35
C SER A 65 4.54 -6.15 -15.27
N SER A 66 5.04 -5.35 -16.22
CA SER A 66 6.41 -4.82 -16.17
C SER A 66 6.60 -3.68 -15.16
N LEU A 67 5.51 -3.16 -14.58
CA LEU A 67 5.47 -1.97 -13.74
C LEU A 67 4.83 -2.21 -12.36
N ASP A 68 4.12 -3.32 -12.15
CA ASP A 68 3.42 -3.57 -10.90
C ASP A 68 4.41 -3.85 -9.74
N GLN A 69 4.19 -3.25 -8.58
CA GLN A 69 4.85 -3.61 -7.33
C GLN A 69 3.83 -3.84 -6.21
N VAL A 70 3.97 -4.95 -5.48
CA VAL A 70 3.28 -5.17 -4.21
C VAL A 70 4.07 -4.51 -3.10
N GLY A 71 3.41 -3.85 -2.16
CA GLY A 71 4.12 -3.22 -1.04
C GLY A 71 3.23 -2.94 0.17
N PRO A 72 3.86 -2.60 1.30
CA PRO A 72 3.17 -2.38 2.57
C PRO A 72 2.56 -0.97 2.68
N ILE A 73 1.45 -0.91 3.41
CA ILE A 73 0.86 0.31 3.98
C ILE A 73 0.72 0.08 5.48
N ALA A 74 1.24 0.99 6.30
CA ALA A 74 1.14 0.92 7.76
C ALA A 74 1.08 2.32 8.38
N ARG A 75 0.84 2.41 9.69
CA ARG A 75 0.66 3.72 10.36
C ARG A 75 1.94 4.54 10.47
N ASN A 76 3.10 3.91 10.40
CA ASN A 76 4.40 4.56 10.48
C ASN A 76 5.45 3.80 9.64
N VAL A 77 6.62 4.41 9.47
CA VAL A 77 7.71 3.88 8.63
C VAL A 77 8.32 2.61 9.23
N ALA A 78 8.38 2.47 10.55
CA ALA A 78 8.93 1.29 11.21
C ALA A 78 8.06 0.05 10.92
N ASP A 79 6.74 0.16 11.04
CA ASP A 79 5.81 -0.92 10.73
C ASP A 79 5.83 -1.26 9.23
N VAL A 80 6.00 -0.26 8.36
CA VAL A 80 6.23 -0.47 6.91
C VAL A 80 7.50 -1.30 6.67
N ALA A 81 8.59 -1.01 7.38
CA ALA A 81 9.85 -1.74 7.24
C ALA A 81 9.70 -3.20 7.71
N VAL A 82 9.08 -3.43 8.87
CA VAL A 82 8.80 -4.78 9.38
C VAL A 82 7.96 -5.59 8.40
N MET A 83 6.91 -4.99 7.84
CA MET A 83 6.08 -5.68 6.87
C MET A 83 6.84 -5.96 5.56
N LEU A 84 7.66 -5.01 5.09
CA LEU A 84 8.49 -5.22 3.91
C LEU A 84 9.47 -6.38 4.11
N GLU A 85 10.12 -6.47 5.28
CA GLU A 85 11.02 -7.59 5.61
C GLU A 85 10.30 -8.94 5.55
N ALA A 86 9.04 -8.99 6.00
CA ALA A 86 8.25 -10.22 6.00
C ALA A 86 7.80 -10.67 4.60
N ILE A 87 7.59 -9.74 3.66
CA ILE A 87 7.04 -10.05 2.32
C ILE A 87 8.10 -10.00 1.20
N ALA A 88 9.28 -9.44 1.48
CA ALA A 88 10.36 -9.38 0.51
C ALA A 88 11.04 -10.75 0.37
N GLY A 89 11.37 -11.10 -0.87
CA GLY A 89 11.85 -12.43 -1.24
C GLY A 89 11.36 -12.84 -2.61
#